data_AF-H0HR77-F1
#
_entry.id   AF-H0HR77-F1
#
_cell.length_a   1.000
_cell.length_b   1.000
_cell.length_c   1.000
_cell.angle_alpha   90.00
_cell.angle_beta   90.00
_cell.angle_gamma   90.00
#
_symmetry.space_group_name_H-M   'P 1'
#
loop_
_entity.id
_entity.type
_entity.pdbx_description
1 polymer ?
#
loop_
_entity_poly.entity_id
_entity_poly.type
_entity_poly.pdbx_seq_one_letter_code
_entity_poly.pdbx_strand_id
1 'polypeptide(L)' 'MEGIARVLESKNGEDANAFWRSTAKQILIQLSESGIAPGLAEQEVGTLLHAVLGDMAARSAAKFAQ' A
#
# COMPACT_ATOMS: atom_id res chain seq x y z
N MET A 1 -1.33 -1.14 -16.11
CA MET A 1 -1.82 -0.97 -14.72
C MET A 1 -0.74 -0.25 -13.95
N GLU A 2 -1.03 0.92 -13.39
CA GLU A 2 -0.12 1.60 -12.47
C GLU A 2 -0.17 0.87 -11.11
N GLY A 3 0.99 0.54 -10.55
CA GLY A 3 1.07 -0.10 -9.23
C GLY A 3 0.68 0.86 -8.10
N ILE A 4 0.23 0.32 -6.97
CA ILE A 4 -0.22 1.08 -5.78
C ILE A 4 0.80 2.16 -5.36
N ALA A 5 2.09 1.83 -5.42
CA ALA A 5 3.19 2.74 -5.10
C ALA A 5 3.20 4.00 -5.97
N ARG A 6 2.97 3.86 -7.28
CA ARG A 6 2.96 4.98 -8.23
C ARG A 6 1.74 5.87 -8.06
N VAL A 7 0.59 5.27 -7.71
CA VAL A 7 -0.64 6.02 -7.39
C VAL A 7 -0.51 6.78 -6.08
N LEU A 8 0.17 6.21 -5.08
CA LEU A 8 0.46 6.87 -3.81
C LEU A 8 1.43 8.05 -3.99
N GLU A 9 2.50 7.89 -4.76
CA GLU A 9 3.45 8.99 -5.05
C GLU A 9 2.81 10.16 -5.79
N SER A 10 1.77 9.92 -6.59
CA SER A 10 1.07 10.96 -7.34
C SER A 10 0.10 11.78 -6.47
N LYS A 11 -0.14 11.41 -5.21
CA LYS A 11 -1.12 12.05 -4.32
C LYS A 11 -0.42 12.88 -3.25
N ASN A 12 -1.08 13.94 -2.80
CA ASN A 12 -0.63 14.68 -1.61
C ASN A 12 -0.84 13.82 -0.33
N GLY A 13 -0.31 14.25 0.81
CA GLY A 13 -0.34 13.45 2.04
C GLY A 13 -1.75 13.06 2.52
N GLU A 14 -2.75 13.92 2.36
CA GLU A 14 -4.13 13.62 2.77
C GLU A 14 -4.82 12.68 1.78
N ASP A 15 -4.71 12.96 0.48
CA ASP A 15 -5.23 12.12 -0.60
C ASP A 15 -4.58 10.73 -0.63
N ALA A 16 -3.27 10.65 -0.36
CA ALA A 16 -2.53 9.41 -0.28
C ALA A 16 -3.03 8.56 0.90
N ASN A 17 -3.24 9.19 2.06
CA ASN A 17 -3.77 8.52 3.24
C ASN A 17 -5.22 8.03 3.01
N ALA A 18 -6.08 8.85 2.42
CA ALA A 18 -7.46 8.48 2.08
C ALA A 18 -7.50 7.33 1.07
N PHE A 19 -6.66 7.38 0.04
CA PHE A 19 -6.51 6.31 -0.94
C PHE A 19 -6.03 5.01 -0.27
N TRP A 20 -4.93 5.04 0.49
CA TRP A 20 -4.42 3.87 1.18
C TRP A 20 -5.46 3.26 2.12
N ARG A 21 -6.16 4.09 2.92
CA ARG A 21 -7.21 3.62 3.83
C ARG A 21 -8.35 2.93 3.08
N SER A 22 -8.74 3.43 1.91
CA SER A 22 -9.76 2.79 1.06
C SER A 22 -9.27 1.45 0.51
N THR A 23 -8.06 1.43 -0.05
CA THR A 23 -7.42 0.22 -0.58
C THR A 23 -7.26 -0.86 0.50
N ALA A 24 -6.73 -0.50 1.67
CA ALA A 24 -6.56 -1.40 2.80
C ALA A 24 -7.89 -2.02 3.24
N LYS A 25 -8.98 -1.23 3.32
CA LYS A 25 -10.31 -1.75 3.64
C LYS A 25 -10.80 -2.77 2.61
N GLN A 26 -10.62 -2.49 1.32
CA GLN A 26 -11.02 -3.44 0.27
C GLN A 26 -10.24 -4.76 0.36
N ILE A 27 -8.93 -4.68 0.59
CA ILE A 27 -8.10 -5.88 0.76
C ILE A 27 -8.56 -6.67 1.99
N LEU A 28 -8.79 -6.01 3.12
CA LEU A 28 -9.29 -6.69 4.33
C LEU A 28 -10.63 -7.39 4.10
N ILE A 29 -11.55 -6.77 3.35
CA ILE A 29 -12.83 -7.39 2.98
C ILE A 29 -12.57 -8.64 2.12
N GLN A 30 -11.73 -8.56 1.10
CA GLN A 30 -11.41 -9.70 0.23
C GLN A 30 -10.72 -10.85 0.97
N LEU A 31 -9.81 -10.54 1.90
CA LEU A 31 -9.16 -11.55 2.73
C LEU A 31 -10.17 -12.20 3.67
N SER A 32 -11.09 -11.42 4.26
CA SER A 32 -12.18 -11.95 5.07
C SER A 32 -13.13 -12.84 4.25
N GLU A 33 -13.49 -12.46 3.02
CA GLU A 33 -14.30 -13.26 2.10
C GLU A 33 -13.59 -14.57 1.71
N SER A 34 -12.26 -14.55 1.67
CA SER A 34 -11.41 -15.73 1.44
C SER A 34 -11.24 -16.60 2.69
N GLY A 35 -11.87 -16.25 3.81
CA GLY A 35 -11.81 -17.01 5.06
C GLY A 35 -10.54 -16.78 5.89
N ILE A 36 -9.76 -15.74 5.59
CA ILE A 36 -8.55 -15.40 6.34
C ILE A 36 -8.95 -14.72 7.65
N ALA A 37 -8.33 -15.15 8.75
CA ALA A 37 -8.58 -14.59 10.06
C ALA A 37 -8.20 -13.08 10.11
N PRO A 38 -8.99 -12.22 10.77
CA PRO A 38 -8.77 -10.77 10.78
C PRO A 38 -7.34 -10.36 11.12
N GLY A 39 -6.75 -10.95 12.18
CA GLY A 39 -5.38 -10.62 12.59
C GLY A 39 -4.31 -10.99 11.56
N LEU A 40 -4.53 -12.07 10.79
CA LEU A 40 -3.63 -12.44 9.70
C LEU A 40 -3.77 -11.46 8.53
N ALA A 41 -5.02 -11.10 8.19
CA ALA A 41 -5.32 -10.16 7.12
C ALA A 41 -4.75 -8.76 7.40
N GLU A 42 -4.84 -8.29 8.64
CA GLU A 42 -4.23 -7.02 9.08
C GLU A 42 -2.70 -7.05 8.94
N GLN A 43 -2.07 -8.17 9.31
CA GLN A 43 -0.63 -8.35 9.15
C GLN A 43 -0.20 -8.35 7.67
N GLU A 44 -0.96 -9.04 6.80
CA GLU A 44 -0.69 -9.06 5.36
C GLU A 44 -0.81 -7.67 4.74
N VAL A 45 -1.87 -6.92 5.08
CA VAL A 45 -2.07 -5.54 4.61
C VAL A 45 -0.96 -4.62 5.11
N GLY A 46 -0.52 -4.78 6.37
CA GLY A 46 0.61 -4.02 6.91
C GLY A 46 1.94 -4.36 6.21
N THR A 47 2.17 -5.64 5.90
CA THR A 47 3.35 -6.09 5.15
C THR A 47 3.36 -5.51 3.73
N LEU A 48 2.20 -5.50 3.07
CA LEU A 48 2.03 -4.90 1.76
C LEU A 48 2.33 -3.39 1.78
N LEU A 49 1.86 -2.66 2.79
CA LEU A 49 2.16 -1.24 2.95
C LEU A 49 3.67 -1.00 3.04
N HIS A 50 4.36 -1.75 3.90
CA HIS A 50 5.79 -1.61 4.06
C HIS A 50 6.56 -1.90 2.76
N ALA A 51 6.16 -2.93 2.01
CA ALA A 51 6.75 -3.23 0.71
C ALA A 51 6.55 -2.07 -0.29
N VAL A 52 5.35 -1.50 -0.34
CA VAL A 52 5.01 -0.36 -1.21
C VAL A 52 5.83 0.89 -0.84
N LEU A 53 5.92 1.21 0.45
CA LEU A 53 6.72 2.35 0.93
C LEU A 53 8.22 2.13 0.68
N GLY A 54 8.70 0.90 0.86
CA GLY A 54 10.08 0.51 0.56
C GLY A 54 10.42 0.68 -0.92
N ASP A 55 9.52 0.27 -1.82
CA ASP A 55 9.68 0.48 -3.27
C ASP A 55 9.73 1.97 -3.65
N MET A 56 8.85 2.80 -3.07
CA MET A 56 8.87 4.25 -3.29
C MET A 56 10.17 4.89 -2.79
N ALA A 57 10.65 4.47 -1.63
CA ALA A 57 11.91 4.96 -1.06
C ALA A 57 13.12 4.54 -1.93
N ALA A 58 13.15 3.29 -2.40
CA ALA A 58 14.21 2.79 -3.28
C ALA A 58 14.23 3.53 -4.62
N ARG A 59 13.05 3.79 -5.23
CA ARG A 59 12.94 4.56 -6.47
C ARG A 59 13.34 6.02 -6.28
N SER A 60 12.97 6.62 -5.15
CA SER A 60 13.42 7.97 -4.78
C SER A 60 14.93 8.02 -4.65
N ALA A 61 15.55 7.09 -3.92
CA ALA A 61 16.99 7.02 -3.76
C ALA A 61 17.74 6.83 -5.09
N ALA A 62 17.23 5.97 -5.98
CA ALA A 62 17.79 5.79 -7.31
C ALA A 62 17.74 7.08 -8.16
N LYS A 63 16.67 7.86 -8.03
CA LYS A 63 16.52 9.15 -8.73
C LYS A 63 17.51 10.23 -8.26
N PHE A 64 17.91 10.20 -6.98
CA PHE A 64 18.90 11.13 -6.41
C PHE A 64 20.36 10.69 -6.61
N ALA A 65 20.59 9.44 -7.03
CA ALA A 65 21.92 8.91 -7.32
C ALA A 65 22.34 9.07 -8.80
N GLN A 66 21.45 9.60 -9.65
CA GLN A 66 21.73 10.00 -11.04
C GLN A 66 22.10 11.48 -11.13
#